data_AF-A0A8J7P3S7-F1
#
_entry.id   AF-A0A8J7P3S7-F1
#
_cell.length_a   1.000
_cell.length_b   1.000
_cell.length_c   1.000
_cell.angle_alpha   90.00
_cell.angle_beta   90.00
_cell.angle_gamma   90.00
#
_symmetry.space_group_name_H-M   'P 1'
#
loop_
_entity.id
_entity.type
_entity.pdbx_description
1 polymer ?
#
loop_
_entity_poly.entity_id
_entity_poly.type
_entity_poly.pdbx_seq_one_letter_code
_entity_poly.pdbx_strand_id
1 'polypeptide(L)'
;MVKWFDKAREIWAEGGHIKNENLLNFAEDFFDFVMAVHENSNEGKSQVTKTFLHRAGQLTADAGVHISIQQEAVRKLNQILDESPHELKRQVLSSAEILSVMKLLGKRIMEGGDYDLQVALTEALCRMTTEKQRHELADGWFSVEFVAKAFKRIKDSEFETDCRKFLNLINGMQGDRRRVYSYPCLEVFLDKHELFMPADDKLEEFWIDFNLGSQSITFYISTADGEEENQWDTVCIPKDEVEYYTVKEEKGQKVLTVMLKQLLNSGGREGNKIQMYFSAALDIEEAVRHVYGEPENKVSVTPESLSIQLYTGFQSAIKCEN
;
A
#
# COMPACT_ATOMS: atom_id res chain seq x y z
N MET A 1 4.64 28.49 -0.62
CA MET A 1 4.68 27.06 -0.25
C MET A 1 3.98 26.78 1.08
N VAL A 2 4.52 27.17 2.25
CA VAL A 2 3.90 26.85 3.55
C VAL A 2 2.41 27.22 3.66
N LYS A 3 2.04 28.47 3.35
CA LYS A 3 0.62 28.90 3.37
C LYS A 3 -0.26 28.11 2.40
N TRP A 4 0.29 27.68 1.27
CA TRP A 4 -0.43 26.86 0.31
C TRP A 4 -0.62 25.45 0.82
N PHE A 5 0.39 24.87 1.48
CA PHE A 5 0.28 23.57 2.14
C PHE A 5 -0.82 23.56 3.19
N ASP A 6 -0.85 24.58 4.05
CA ASP A 6 -1.83 24.64 5.14
C ASP A 6 -3.27 24.65 4.57
N LYS A 7 -3.48 25.34 3.43
CA LYS A 7 -4.77 25.31 2.72
C LYS A 7 -5.02 24.00 1.96
N ALA A 8 -4.00 23.43 1.33
CA ALA A 8 -4.09 22.15 0.64
C ALA A 8 -4.48 21.02 1.59
N ARG A 9 -3.94 21.02 2.81
CA ARG A 9 -4.30 20.06 3.86
C ARG A 9 -5.78 20.10 4.22
N GLU A 10 -6.37 21.29 4.31
CA GLU A 10 -7.83 21.42 4.53
C GLU A 10 -8.61 20.76 3.38
N ILE A 11 -8.18 20.99 2.13
CA ILE A 11 -8.83 20.41 0.94
C ILE A 11 -8.71 18.88 0.93
N TRP A 12 -7.52 18.33 1.24
CA TRP A 12 -7.32 16.88 1.32
C TRP A 12 -8.13 16.24 2.46
N ALA A 13 -8.26 16.93 3.59
CA ALA A 13 -9.10 16.46 4.71
C ALA A 13 -10.60 16.51 4.37
N GLU A 14 -11.06 17.54 3.66
CA GLU A 14 -12.44 17.64 3.16
C GLU A 14 -12.77 16.54 2.15
N GLY A 15 -11.79 16.09 1.36
CA GLY A 15 -11.92 14.94 0.46
C GLY A 15 -12.17 13.60 1.17
N GLY A 16 -11.79 13.51 2.44
CA GLY A 16 -12.01 12.34 3.30
C GLY A 16 -11.35 11.06 2.77
N HIS A 17 -12.08 9.95 2.84
CA HIS A 17 -11.60 8.60 2.51
C HIS A 17 -12.01 8.10 1.12
N ILE A 18 -12.54 8.97 0.26
CA ILE A 18 -12.92 8.58 -1.09
C ILE A 18 -11.73 8.85 -2.02
N LYS A 19 -11.30 7.84 -2.77
CA LYS A 19 -10.26 7.99 -3.79
C LYS A 19 -10.68 9.06 -4.79
N ASN A 20 -9.82 10.04 -5.02
CA ASN A 20 -10.07 11.15 -5.93
C ASN A 20 -8.77 11.51 -6.66
N GLU A 21 -8.71 11.18 -7.94
CA GLU A 21 -7.53 11.40 -8.79
C GLU A 21 -7.12 12.87 -8.83
N ASN A 22 -8.06 13.82 -8.82
CA ASN A 22 -7.70 15.24 -8.83
C ASN A 22 -7.02 15.67 -7.52
N LEU A 23 -7.45 15.11 -6.38
CA LEU A 23 -6.82 15.40 -5.09
C LEU A 23 -5.44 14.73 -4.97
N LEU A 24 -5.28 13.54 -5.54
CA LEU A 24 -4.00 12.84 -5.61
C LEU A 24 -3.03 13.58 -6.52
N ASN A 25 -3.41 13.90 -7.76
CA ASN A 25 -2.59 14.68 -8.69
C ASN A 25 -2.20 16.03 -8.08
N PHE A 26 -3.12 16.68 -7.34
CA PHE A 26 -2.79 17.91 -6.63
C PHE A 26 -1.74 17.71 -5.52
N ALA A 27 -1.77 16.57 -4.82
CA ALA A 27 -0.73 16.23 -3.84
C ALA A 27 0.63 16.00 -4.52
N GLU A 28 0.65 15.22 -5.61
CA GLU A 28 1.84 14.94 -6.40
C GLU A 28 2.45 16.24 -6.96
N ASP A 29 1.66 17.06 -7.66
CA ASP A 29 2.11 18.36 -8.20
C ASP A 29 2.66 19.29 -7.10
N PHE A 30 1.98 19.31 -5.94
CA PHE A 30 2.41 20.13 -4.82
C PHE A 30 3.77 19.66 -4.28
N PHE A 31 3.93 18.36 -4.05
CA PHE A 31 5.17 17.82 -3.52
C PHE A 31 6.30 17.84 -4.54
N ASP A 32 6.03 17.64 -5.82
CA ASP A 32 7.03 17.81 -6.89
C ASP A 32 7.55 19.25 -6.92
N PHE A 33 6.69 20.24 -6.72
CA PHE A 33 7.14 21.63 -6.56
C PHE A 33 8.01 21.84 -5.31
N VAL A 34 7.65 21.21 -4.18
CA VAL A 34 8.48 21.26 -2.95
C VAL A 34 9.85 20.62 -3.19
N MET A 35 9.89 19.47 -3.88
CA MET A 35 11.14 18.76 -4.17
C MET A 35 12.00 19.50 -5.19
N ALA A 36 11.39 20.13 -6.20
CA ALA A 36 12.12 20.99 -7.13
C ALA A 36 12.87 22.11 -6.39
N VAL A 37 12.29 22.70 -5.34
CA VAL A 37 13.00 23.70 -4.50
C VAL A 37 14.08 23.05 -3.64
N HIS A 38 13.79 21.89 -3.04
CA HIS A 38 14.74 21.13 -2.23
C HIS A 38 16.02 20.76 -3.00
N GLU A 39 15.87 20.36 -4.25
CA GLU A 39 16.96 19.88 -5.11
C GLU A 39 17.72 21.01 -5.81
N ASN A 40 17.13 22.21 -5.92
CA ASN A 40 17.73 23.32 -6.67
C ASN A 40 18.98 23.92 -6.01
N SER A 41 19.06 23.91 -4.68
CA SER A 41 20.19 24.52 -3.96
C SER A 41 20.31 24.03 -2.52
N ASN A 42 21.48 24.22 -1.91
CA ASN A 42 21.70 23.93 -0.47
C ASN A 42 20.78 24.75 0.44
N GLU A 43 20.47 26.00 0.06
CA GLU A 43 19.54 26.85 0.81
C GLU A 43 18.10 26.33 0.67
N GLY A 44 17.69 25.96 -0.54
CA GLY A 44 16.40 25.33 -0.80
C GLY A 44 16.22 24.04 -0.01
N LYS A 45 17.21 23.14 -0.07
CA LYS A 45 17.31 21.93 0.76
C LYS A 45 17.12 22.25 2.24
N SER A 46 17.94 23.16 2.78
CA SER A 46 17.90 23.60 4.18
C SER A 46 16.51 24.09 4.61
N GLN A 47 15.89 24.95 3.80
CA GLN A 47 14.57 25.50 4.09
C GLN A 47 13.47 24.45 4.01
N VAL A 48 13.49 23.59 2.98
CA VAL A 48 12.48 22.52 2.82
C VAL A 48 12.58 21.54 3.99
N THR A 49 13.77 21.04 4.34
CA THR A 49 13.92 20.13 5.49
C THR A 49 13.39 20.74 6.79
N LYS A 50 13.70 22.03 7.07
CA LYS A 50 13.25 22.70 8.30
C LYS A 50 11.73 22.92 8.33
N THR A 51 11.10 23.14 7.18
CA THR A 51 9.70 23.58 7.11
C THR A 51 8.72 22.46 6.79
N PHE A 52 9.11 21.50 5.96
CA PHE A 52 8.22 20.46 5.43
C PHE A 52 8.34 19.12 6.16
N LEU A 53 9.42 18.83 6.88
CA LEU A 53 9.55 17.54 7.60
C LEU A 53 8.42 17.36 8.63
N HIS A 54 8.10 18.41 9.41
CA HIS A 54 6.96 18.39 10.32
C HIS A 54 5.61 18.30 9.57
N ARG A 55 5.45 19.10 8.52
CA ARG A 55 4.18 19.23 7.78
C ARG A 55 3.81 17.96 7.02
N ALA A 56 4.75 17.40 6.27
CA ALA A 56 4.59 16.13 5.58
C ALA A 56 4.34 15.01 6.59
N GLY A 57 5.10 14.96 7.69
CA GLY A 57 4.89 13.97 8.74
C GLY A 57 3.50 14.04 9.40
N GLN A 58 2.95 15.25 9.60
CA GLN A 58 1.56 15.41 10.06
C GLN A 58 0.55 14.88 9.04
N LEU A 59 0.72 15.22 7.75
CA LEU A 59 -0.19 14.79 6.68
C LEU A 59 -0.18 13.27 6.51
N THR A 60 1.01 12.67 6.51
CA THR A 60 1.20 11.21 6.45
C THR A 60 0.49 10.47 7.59
N ALA A 61 0.43 11.08 8.78
CA ALA A 61 -0.23 10.49 9.95
C ALA A 61 -1.71 10.87 10.08
N ASP A 62 -2.26 11.68 9.17
CA ASP A 62 -3.62 12.18 9.26
C ASP A 62 -4.62 11.11 8.84
N ALA A 63 -5.30 10.52 9.82
CA ALA A 63 -6.32 9.52 9.56
C ALA A 63 -7.52 10.07 8.76
N GLY A 64 -7.76 11.39 8.72
CA GLY A 64 -8.85 11.99 7.95
C GLY A 64 -8.57 12.15 6.46
N VAL A 65 -7.35 11.92 6.01
CA VAL A 65 -6.91 12.09 4.62
C VAL A 65 -6.90 10.74 3.90
N HIS A 66 -7.21 10.72 2.61
CA HIS A 66 -7.14 9.50 1.80
C HIS A 66 -5.74 8.89 1.79
N ILE A 67 -5.66 7.56 1.80
CA ILE A 67 -4.41 6.83 2.02
C ILE A 67 -3.37 7.06 0.90
N SER A 68 -3.80 7.24 -0.36
CA SER A 68 -2.89 7.55 -1.47
C SER A 68 -2.18 8.88 -1.30
N ILE A 69 -2.84 9.88 -0.70
CA ILE A 69 -2.22 11.18 -0.38
C ILE A 69 -1.22 11.00 0.77
N GLN A 70 -1.53 10.14 1.75
CA GLN A 70 -0.59 9.81 2.83
C GLN A 70 0.66 9.10 2.29
N GLN A 71 0.48 8.16 1.34
CA GLN A 71 1.56 7.44 0.66
C GLN A 71 2.46 8.41 -0.13
N GLU A 72 1.88 9.36 -0.86
CA GLU A 72 2.66 10.39 -1.56
C GLU A 72 3.43 11.28 -0.58
N ALA A 73 2.76 11.75 0.48
CA ALA A 73 3.41 12.57 1.51
C ALA A 73 4.57 11.86 2.20
N VAL A 74 4.44 10.57 2.52
CA VAL A 74 5.51 9.80 3.20
C VAL A 74 6.67 9.47 2.27
N ARG A 75 6.39 9.19 1.00
CA ARG A 75 7.42 8.99 -0.03
C ARG A 75 8.34 10.22 -0.11
N LYS A 76 7.75 11.40 -0.19
CA LYS A 76 8.47 12.67 -0.26
C LYS A 76 9.14 13.04 1.07
N LEU A 77 8.52 12.68 2.21
CA LEU A 77 9.16 12.79 3.52
C LEU A 77 10.43 11.93 3.60
N ASN A 78 10.38 10.68 3.15
CA ASN A 78 11.55 9.78 3.12
C ASN A 78 12.64 10.30 2.19
N GLN A 79 12.26 10.85 1.03
CA GLN A 79 13.22 11.48 0.11
C GLN A 79 13.92 12.69 0.76
N ILE A 80 13.17 13.59 1.42
CA ILE A 80 13.75 14.72 2.17
C ILE A 80 14.69 14.19 3.26
N LEU A 81 14.29 13.17 4.01
CA LEU A 81 15.11 12.58 5.08
C LEU A 81 16.37 11.91 4.55
N ASP A 82 16.33 11.26 3.39
CA ASP A 82 17.47 10.63 2.76
C ASP A 82 18.52 11.67 2.35
N GLU A 83 18.08 12.65 1.57
CA GLU A 83 18.94 13.61 0.89
C GLU A 83 19.40 14.79 1.76
N SER A 84 18.80 14.97 2.95
CA SER A 84 19.15 16.07 3.87
C SER A 84 20.51 15.85 4.55
N PRO A 85 21.36 16.88 4.67
CA PRO A 85 22.64 16.78 5.37
C PRO A 85 22.45 16.33 6.82
N HIS A 86 23.36 15.46 7.29
CA HIS A 86 23.25 14.87 8.63
C HIS A 86 23.22 15.90 9.77
N GLU A 87 23.99 17.00 9.68
CA GLU A 87 23.97 18.06 10.71
C GLU A 87 22.61 18.77 10.77
N LEU A 88 22.03 19.05 9.61
CA LEU A 88 20.70 19.66 9.49
C LEU A 88 19.62 18.73 10.06
N LYS A 89 19.68 17.43 9.73
CA LYS A 89 18.78 16.42 10.30
C LYS A 89 18.87 16.40 11.82
N ARG A 90 20.07 16.34 12.37
CA ARG A 90 20.29 16.33 13.82
C ARG A 90 19.64 17.55 14.51
N GLN A 91 19.76 18.73 13.90
CA GLN A 91 19.14 19.96 14.42
C GLN A 91 17.61 19.88 14.42
N VAL A 92 17.01 19.47 13.30
CA VAL A 92 15.54 19.48 13.11
C VAL A 92 14.85 18.36 13.90
N LEU A 93 15.43 17.16 13.89
CA LEU A 93 14.85 15.95 14.49
C LEU A 93 14.80 15.99 16.02
N SER A 94 15.58 16.87 16.66
CA SER A 94 15.57 17.07 18.12
C SER A 94 14.45 18.02 18.59
N SER A 95 13.68 18.62 17.68
CA SER A 95 12.62 19.56 18.02
C SER A 95 11.37 18.86 18.59
N ALA A 96 10.65 19.54 19.49
CA ALA A 96 9.42 19.01 20.08
C ALA A 96 8.34 18.69 19.03
N GLU A 97 8.27 19.49 17.96
CA GLU A 97 7.36 19.28 16.83
C GLU A 97 7.63 17.94 16.13
N ILE A 98 8.89 17.62 15.85
CA ILE A 98 9.26 16.36 15.19
C ILE A 98 9.12 15.17 16.13
N LEU A 99 9.48 15.30 17.41
CA LEU A 99 9.24 14.25 18.39
C LEU A 99 7.74 13.92 18.53
N SER A 100 6.85 14.91 18.37
CA SER A 100 5.41 14.68 18.28
C SER A 100 5.02 13.94 17.00
N VAL A 101 5.60 14.31 15.86
CA VAL A 101 5.37 13.60 14.58
C VAL A 101 5.78 12.14 14.69
N MET A 102 6.95 11.81 15.26
CA MET A 102 7.38 10.41 15.42
C MET A 102 6.35 9.56 16.19
N LYS A 103 5.72 10.13 17.23
CA LYS A 103 4.63 9.45 17.96
C LYS A 103 3.40 9.23 17.09
N LEU A 104 3.04 10.22 16.27
CA LEU A 104 1.94 10.10 15.31
C LEU A 104 2.21 9.02 14.27
N LEU A 105 3.44 8.95 13.73
CA LEU A 105 3.84 7.90 12.78
C LEU A 105 3.78 6.51 13.43
N GLY A 106 4.31 6.36 14.66
CA GLY A 106 4.22 5.09 15.41
C GLY A 106 2.78 4.61 15.60
N LYS A 107 1.88 5.52 15.98
CA LYS A 107 0.44 5.23 16.04
C LYS A 107 -0.12 4.85 14.66
N ARG A 108 0.23 5.62 13.63
CA ARG A 108 -0.27 5.40 12.26
C ARG A 108 0.17 4.07 11.68
N ILE A 109 1.37 3.58 12.00
CA ILE A 109 1.84 2.23 11.60
C ILE A 109 0.87 1.15 12.08
N MET A 110 0.43 1.22 13.35
CA MET A 110 -0.50 0.24 13.92
C MET A 110 -1.89 0.29 13.25
N GLU A 111 -2.35 1.49 12.94
CA GLU A 111 -3.68 1.74 12.35
C GLU A 111 -3.67 1.74 10.81
N GLY A 112 -2.50 1.53 10.21
CA GLY A 112 -2.27 1.49 8.77
C GLY A 112 -3.08 0.37 8.13
N GLY A 113 -3.80 0.68 7.06
CA GLY A 113 -4.59 -0.30 6.30
C GLY A 113 -3.96 -0.63 4.95
N ASP A 114 -2.68 -0.36 4.79
CA ASP A 114 -1.93 -0.58 3.57
C ASP A 114 -0.49 -0.90 3.95
N TYR A 115 0.02 -2.01 3.41
CA TYR A 115 1.35 -2.52 3.74
C TYR A 115 2.45 -1.54 3.32
N ASP A 116 2.39 -0.98 2.11
CA ASP A 116 3.41 -0.05 1.61
C ASP A 116 3.45 1.24 2.42
N LEU A 117 2.28 1.74 2.85
CA LEU A 117 2.22 2.87 3.78
C LEU A 117 2.88 2.50 5.12
N GLN A 118 2.62 1.32 5.67
CA GLN A 118 3.25 0.86 6.91
C GLN A 118 4.77 0.74 6.78
N VAL A 119 5.28 0.25 5.64
CA VAL A 119 6.72 0.20 5.33
C VAL A 119 7.29 1.60 5.30
N ALA A 120 6.72 2.51 4.51
CA ALA A 120 7.24 3.86 4.35
C ALA A 120 7.21 4.67 5.67
N LEU A 121 6.19 4.48 6.50
CA LEU A 121 6.12 5.04 7.86
C LEU A 121 7.23 4.49 8.77
N THR A 122 7.49 3.19 8.70
CA THR A 122 8.54 2.51 9.47
C THR A 122 9.92 3.00 9.03
N GLU A 123 10.13 3.13 7.71
CA GLU A 123 11.33 3.71 7.11
C GLU A 123 11.54 5.15 7.60
N ALA A 124 10.48 5.96 7.62
CA ALA A 124 10.56 7.34 8.10
C ALA A 124 11.05 7.41 9.55
N LEU A 125 10.53 6.57 10.44
CA LEU A 125 11.02 6.50 11.83
C LEU A 125 12.48 6.08 11.92
N CYS A 126 12.91 5.08 11.13
CA CYS A 126 14.30 4.65 11.07
C CYS A 126 15.22 5.74 10.49
N ARG A 127 14.81 6.48 9.46
CA ARG A 127 15.59 7.61 8.91
C ARG A 127 15.67 8.81 9.86
N MET A 128 14.66 8.99 10.72
CA MET A 128 14.62 10.03 11.73
C MET A 128 15.41 9.68 13.00
N THR A 129 15.87 8.43 13.18
CA THR A 129 16.53 7.99 14.42
C THR A 129 17.66 7.02 14.19
N THR A 130 18.76 7.20 14.90
CA THR A 130 19.78 6.13 15.00
C THR A 130 19.21 4.90 15.71
N GLU A 131 19.79 3.72 15.48
CA GLU A 131 19.39 2.49 16.18
C GLU A 131 19.39 2.67 17.70
N LYS A 132 20.40 3.38 18.23
CA LYS A 132 20.48 3.72 19.66
C LYS A 132 19.29 4.55 20.13
N GLN A 133 18.90 5.58 19.37
CA GLN A 133 17.75 6.42 19.70
C GLN A 133 16.44 5.63 19.63
N ARG A 134 16.31 4.66 18.72
CA ARG A 134 15.11 3.78 18.67
C ARG A 134 14.91 3.02 19.98
N HIS A 135 15.99 2.57 20.63
CA HIS A 135 15.90 1.91 21.95
C HIS A 135 15.32 2.81 23.04
N GLU A 136 15.59 4.11 22.98
CA GLU A 136 15.14 5.12 23.95
C GLU A 136 13.72 5.63 23.64
N LEU A 137 13.35 5.73 22.36
CA LEU A 137 12.12 6.41 21.93
C LEU A 137 10.95 5.48 21.61
N ALA A 138 11.20 4.23 21.20
CA ALA A 138 10.14 3.35 20.70
C ALA A 138 9.04 3.03 21.73
N ASP A 139 9.36 3.01 23.03
CA ASP A 139 8.36 2.81 24.09
C ASP A 139 7.37 3.99 24.20
N GLY A 140 7.74 5.16 23.68
CA GLY A 140 6.86 6.33 23.56
C GLY A 140 6.07 6.37 22.26
N TRP A 141 6.40 5.52 21.29
CA TRP A 141 5.71 5.43 19.99
C TRP A 141 4.66 4.33 19.98
N PHE A 142 4.93 3.22 20.66
CA PHE A 142 4.04 2.06 20.72
C PHE A 142 3.60 1.80 22.15
N SER A 143 2.28 1.77 22.37
CA SER A 143 1.71 1.51 23.70
C SER A 143 1.92 0.07 24.19
N VAL A 144 2.18 -0.87 23.27
CA VAL A 144 2.41 -2.27 23.59
C VAL A 144 3.91 -2.55 23.63
N GLU A 145 4.42 -2.93 24.80
CA GLU A 145 5.85 -3.18 25.03
C GLU A 145 6.45 -4.19 24.05
N PHE A 146 5.70 -5.22 23.69
CA PHE A 146 6.12 -6.23 22.72
C PHE A 146 6.36 -5.63 21.32
N VAL A 147 5.50 -4.70 20.88
CA VAL A 147 5.65 -3.98 19.62
C VAL A 147 6.88 -3.09 19.64
N ALA A 148 7.08 -2.32 20.71
CA ALA A 148 8.28 -1.50 20.87
C ALA A 148 9.56 -2.35 20.84
N LYS A 149 9.56 -3.51 21.53
CA LYS A 149 10.67 -4.47 21.49
C LYS A 149 10.94 -5.03 20.09
N ALA A 150 9.89 -5.32 19.31
CA ALA A 150 10.03 -5.79 17.94
C ALA A 150 10.60 -4.70 17.03
N PHE A 151 10.08 -3.48 17.13
CA PHE A 151 10.58 -2.33 16.37
C PHE A 151 12.06 -2.04 16.66
N LYS A 152 12.49 -2.14 17.92
CA LYS A 152 13.89 -1.97 18.33
C LYS A 152 14.85 -3.00 17.71
N ARG A 153 14.35 -4.10 17.13
CA ARG A 153 15.17 -5.13 16.48
C ARG A 153 15.44 -4.86 15.01
N ILE A 154 14.72 -3.92 14.40
CA ILE A 154 14.93 -3.53 13.00
C ILE A 154 16.33 -2.93 12.88
N LYS A 155 17.18 -3.53 12.05
CA LYS A 155 18.51 -3.01 11.72
C LYS A 155 18.46 -2.19 10.45
N ASP A 156 19.21 -1.09 10.42
CA ASP A 156 19.26 -0.24 9.22
C ASP A 156 19.84 -1.00 8.02
N SER A 157 20.79 -1.90 8.27
CA SER A 157 21.43 -2.73 7.23
C SER A 157 20.58 -3.87 6.69
N GLU A 158 19.46 -4.21 7.36
CA GLU A 158 18.59 -5.34 7.01
C GLU A 158 17.13 -4.89 6.93
N PHE A 159 16.91 -3.59 6.69
CA PHE A 159 15.64 -2.91 6.86
C PHE A 159 14.49 -3.62 6.16
N GLU A 160 14.61 -3.96 4.87
CA GLU A 160 13.53 -4.59 4.09
C GLU A 160 12.99 -5.85 4.78
N THR A 161 13.90 -6.76 5.14
CA THR A 161 13.55 -8.07 5.73
C THR A 161 13.08 -7.95 7.19
N ASP A 162 13.71 -7.08 7.98
CA ASP A 162 13.32 -6.85 9.37
C ASP A 162 12.00 -6.10 9.47
N CYS A 163 11.75 -5.15 8.56
CA CYS A 163 10.50 -4.41 8.43
C CYS A 163 9.36 -5.36 8.09
N ARG A 164 9.52 -6.25 7.09
CA ARG A 164 8.53 -7.29 6.78
C ARG A 164 8.20 -8.15 8.01
N LYS A 165 9.22 -8.61 8.75
CA LYS A 165 9.02 -9.41 9.98
C LYS A 165 8.27 -8.62 11.05
N PHE A 166 8.61 -7.36 11.25
CA PHE A 166 7.94 -6.46 12.18
C PHE A 166 6.47 -6.22 11.79
N LEU A 167 6.21 -5.92 10.51
CA LEU A 167 4.86 -5.62 10.02
C LEU A 167 3.94 -6.84 10.05
N ASN A 168 4.43 -8.01 9.63
CA ASN A 168 3.68 -9.27 9.75
C ASN A 168 3.33 -9.57 11.22
N LEU A 169 4.26 -9.31 12.15
CA LEU A 169 4.03 -9.50 13.58
C LEU A 169 2.94 -8.56 14.12
N ILE A 170 3.02 -7.25 13.83
CA ILE A 170 2.04 -6.28 14.36
C ILE A 170 0.67 -6.43 13.71
N ASN A 171 0.60 -6.80 12.44
CA ASN A 171 -0.67 -7.05 11.75
C ASN A 171 -1.30 -8.35 12.26
N GLY A 172 -0.48 -9.40 12.45
CA GLY A 172 -0.93 -10.67 13.00
C GLY A 172 -1.50 -10.56 14.43
N MET A 173 -0.83 -9.82 15.32
CA MET A 173 -1.28 -9.68 16.72
C MET A 173 -2.56 -8.85 16.89
N GLN A 174 -2.98 -8.10 15.87
CA GLN A 174 -4.23 -7.34 15.90
C GLN A 174 -5.47 -8.22 15.69
N GLY A 175 -5.29 -9.49 15.30
CA GLY A 175 -6.40 -10.43 15.08
C GLY A 175 -7.42 -9.85 14.11
N ASP A 176 -8.70 -9.92 14.46
CA ASP A 176 -9.81 -9.44 13.63
C ASP A 176 -9.85 -7.92 13.43
N ARG A 177 -9.04 -7.15 14.19
CA ARG A 177 -8.91 -5.70 14.02
C ARG A 177 -7.85 -5.31 13.01
N ARG A 178 -7.07 -6.26 12.51
CA ARG A 178 -6.02 -5.98 11.54
C ARG A 178 -6.62 -5.37 10.28
N ARG A 179 -5.85 -4.48 9.66
CA ARG A 179 -6.26 -3.80 8.42
C ARG A 179 -5.40 -4.17 7.22
N VAL A 180 -4.43 -5.05 7.44
CA VAL A 180 -3.59 -5.68 6.41
C VAL A 180 -3.52 -7.16 6.76
N TYR A 181 -3.88 -8.02 5.81
CA TYR A 181 -3.66 -9.46 5.93
C TYR A 181 -2.49 -9.82 5.01
N SER A 182 -1.42 -10.34 5.58
CA SER A 182 -0.24 -10.77 4.83
C SER A 182 -0.18 -12.29 4.84
N TYR A 183 -0.34 -12.91 3.67
CA TYR A 183 -0.39 -14.35 3.54
C TYR A 183 0.72 -14.89 2.62
N PRO A 184 1.37 -16.01 3.01
CA PRO A 184 2.34 -16.66 2.14
C PRO A 184 1.58 -17.36 1.00
N CYS A 185 1.97 -17.04 -0.22
CA CYS A 185 1.47 -17.62 -1.45
C CYS A 185 2.45 -18.68 -1.94
N LEU A 186 1.90 -19.73 -2.52
CA LEU A 186 2.68 -20.83 -3.10
C LEU A 186 3.13 -20.45 -4.51
N GLU A 187 2.20 -19.97 -5.33
CA GLU A 187 2.42 -19.65 -6.74
C GLU A 187 1.51 -18.49 -7.16
N VAL A 188 2.00 -17.64 -8.05
CA VAL A 188 1.20 -16.56 -8.67
C VAL A 188 1.34 -16.64 -10.18
N PHE A 189 0.22 -16.50 -10.90
CA PHE A 189 0.20 -16.48 -12.35
C PHE A 189 -0.52 -15.23 -12.86
N LEU A 190 0.08 -14.55 -13.83
CA LEU A 190 -0.57 -13.58 -14.71
C LEU A 190 -0.88 -14.26 -16.06
N ASP A 191 -2.16 -14.56 -16.27
CA ASP A 191 -2.65 -15.46 -17.31
C ASP A 191 -1.89 -16.80 -17.33
N LYS A 192 -0.95 -16.96 -18.26
CA LYS A 192 -0.14 -18.18 -18.44
C LYS A 192 1.30 -18.02 -17.91
N HIS A 193 1.63 -16.85 -17.40
CA HIS A 193 2.97 -16.50 -16.97
C HIS A 193 3.07 -16.61 -15.45
N GLU A 194 3.89 -17.52 -14.98
CA GLU A 194 4.24 -17.59 -13.56
C GLU A 194 5.06 -16.35 -13.17
N LEU A 195 4.70 -15.76 -12.04
CA LEU A 195 5.40 -14.66 -11.41
C LEU A 195 6.13 -15.20 -10.17
N PHE A 196 7.36 -14.73 -9.97
CA PHE A 196 8.22 -15.20 -8.89
C PHE A 196 8.42 -14.09 -7.86
N MET A 197 8.52 -14.47 -6.59
CA MET A 197 8.92 -13.53 -5.54
C MET A 197 10.33 -12.98 -5.79
N PRO A 198 10.68 -11.80 -5.25
CA PRO A 198 12.02 -11.25 -5.36
C PRO A 198 13.08 -12.21 -4.80
N ALA A 199 14.26 -12.23 -5.42
CA ALA A 199 15.39 -13.02 -4.95
C ALA A 199 16.09 -12.33 -3.76
N ASP A 200 15.76 -12.75 -2.54
CA ASP A 200 16.42 -12.31 -1.30
C ASP A 200 16.55 -13.52 -0.35
N ASP A 201 17.77 -13.84 0.08
CA ASP A 201 18.08 -14.99 0.95
C ASP A 201 17.34 -14.99 2.29
N LYS A 202 16.82 -13.84 2.71
CA LYS A 202 16.08 -13.64 3.97
C LYS A 202 14.59 -13.48 3.76
N LEU A 203 14.12 -13.44 2.51
CA LEU A 203 12.70 -13.49 2.18
C LEU A 203 12.23 -14.95 2.21
N GLU A 204 11.55 -15.29 3.30
CA GLU A 204 11.17 -16.68 3.59
C GLU A 204 9.97 -17.16 2.73
N GLU A 205 9.11 -16.25 2.28
CA GLU A 205 7.82 -16.57 1.66
C GLU A 205 7.43 -15.54 0.60
N PHE A 206 6.61 -15.95 -0.37
CA PHE A 206 5.99 -15.04 -1.33
C PHE A 206 4.76 -14.36 -0.71
N TRP A 207 4.96 -13.20 -0.09
CA TRP A 207 3.90 -12.47 0.62
C TRP A 207 2.91 -11.77 -0.32
N ILE A 208 1.62 -11.98 -0.06
CA ILE A 208 0.50 -11.25 -0.67
C ILE A 208 -0.20 -10.44 0.43
N ASP A 209 -0.26 -9.13 0.24
CA ASP A 209 -0.80 -8.18 1.20
C ASP A 209 -2.20 -7.71 0.77
N PHE A 210 -3.22 -8.07 1.56
CA PHE A 210 -4.61 -7.65 1.38
C PHE A 210 -4.85 -6.39 2.22
N ASN A 211 -4.94 -5.24 1.56
CA ASN A 211 -4.95 -3.92 2.16
C ASN A 211 -6.37 -3.35 2.27
N LEU A 212 -6.94 -3.35 3.47
CA LEU A 212 -8.32 -2.91 3.69
C LEU A 212 -8.47 -1.38 3.59
N GLY A 213 -7.42 -0.64 3.89
CA GLY A 213 -7.41 0.82 3.91
C GLY A 213 -7.35 1.44 2.52
N SER A 214 -6.53 0.88 1.63
CA SER A 214 -6.42 1.27 0.22
C SER A 214 -7.37 0.48 -0.69
N GLN A 215 -8.00 -0.58 -0.18
CA GLN A 215 -8.83 -1.49 -0.95
C GLN A 215 -8.07 -2.08 -2.15
N SER A 216 -6.85 -2.55 -1.89
CA SER A 216 -6.00 -3.20 -2.89
C SER A 216 -5.42 -4.52 -2.39
N ILE A 217 -4.98 -5.35 -3.33
CA ILE A 217 -4.03 -6.44 -3.06
C ILE A 217 -2.67 -6.02 -3.64
N THR A 218 -1.61 -6.11 -2.84
CA THR A 218 -0.24 -5.76 -3.26
C THR A 218 0.70 -6.93 -3.03
N PHE A 219 1.66 -7.11 -3.94
CA PHE A 219 2.78 -8.03 -3.78
C PHE A 219 3.96 -7.63 -4.66
N TYR A 220 5.13 -8.18 -4.37
CA TYR A 220 6.37 -7.88 -5.08
C TYR A 220 6.81 -9.07 -5.93
N ILE A 221 7.38 -8.81 -7.10
CA ILE A 221 7.86 -9.85 -8.02
C ILE A 221 9.27 -9.56 -8.51
N SER A 222 9.99 -10.60 -8.93
CA SER A 222 11.21 -10.47 -9.73
C SER A 222 10.87 -9.92 -11.12
N THR A 223 11.69 -9.01 -11.65
CA THR A 223 11.62 -8.63 -13.06
C THR A 223 12.16 -9.77 -13.94
N ALA A 224 11.62 -9.92 -15.16
CA ALA A 224 11.89 -11.06 -16.04
C ALA A 224 13.32 -11.13 -16.59
N ASP A 225 14.12 -10.08 -16.41
CA ASP A 225 15.41 -9.96 -17.08
C ASP A 225 16.59 -10.50 -16.28
N GLY A 226 16.46 -10.79 -14.97
CA GLY A 226 17.39 -11.62 -14.19
C GLY A 226 18.89 -11.28 -14.22
N GLU A 227 19.30 -10.24 -14.95
CA GLU A 227 20.67 -9.83 -15.21
C GLU A 227 21.16 -8.79 -14.19
N GLU A 228 20.23 -8.14 -13.48
CA GLU A 228 20.53 -7.24 -12.37
C GLU A 228 20.02 -7.83 -11.05
N GLU A 229 20.95 -8.27 -10.20
CA GLU A 229 20.65 -8.66 -8.82
C GLU A 229 19.93 -7.49 -8.11
N ASN A 230 18.79 -7.80 -7.47
CA ASN A 230 17.95 -6.90 -6.66
C ASN A 230 16.89 -6.05 -7.39
N GLN A 231 16.60 -6.27 -8.68
CA GLN A 231 15.47 -5.57 -9.31
C GLN A 231 14.15 -6.31 -9.07
N TRP A 232 13.21 -5.62 -8.43
CA TRP A 232 11.85 -6.10 -8.18
C TRP A 232 10.81 -5.10 -8.70
N ASP A 233 9.63 -5.60 -9.01
CA ASP A 233 8.47 -4.83 -9.44
C ASP A 233 7.33 -4.99 -8.42
N THR A 234 6.46 -3.99 -8.32
CA THR A 234 5.30 -4.00 -7.43
C THR A 234 4.04 -4.21 -8.24
N VAL A 235 3.31 -5.29 -7.93
CA VAL A 235 1.95 -5.48 -8.41
C VAL A 235 0.99 -4.91 -7.37
N CYS A 236 0.23 -3.90 -7.74
CA CYS A 236 -0.86 -3.35 -6.94
C CYS A 236 -2.17 -3.49 -7.72
N ILE A 237 -3.16 -4.17 -7.14
CA ILE A 237 -4.45 -4.42 -7.74
C ILE A 237 -5.49 -3.69 -6.91
N PRO A 238 -5.90 -2.46 -7.29
CA PRO A 238 -6.91 -1.73 -6.56
C PRO A 238 -8.31 -2.21 -6.94
N LYS A 239 -9.26 -2.08 -6.01
CA LYS A 239 -10.64 -2.55 -6.17
C LYS A 239 -11.32 -2.02 -7.43
N ASP A 240 -11.06 -0.77 -7.80
CA ASP A 240 -11.64 -0.13 -8.97
C ASP A 240 -11.15 -0.73 -10.31
N GLU A 241 -10.06 -1.49 -10.32
CA GLU A 241 -9.55 -2.20 -11.49
C GLU A 241 -10.05 -3.64 -11.60
N VAL A 242 -10.68 -4.19 -10.57
CA VAL A 242 -11.20 -5.56 -10.54
C VAL A 242 -12.57 -5.63 -11.21
N GLU A 243 -12.73 -6.51 -12.20
CA GLU A 243 -14.02 -6.85 -12.80
C GLU A 243 -14.79 -7.82 -11.89
N TYR A 244 -14.17 -8.94 -11.50
CA TYR A 244 -14.69 -9.85 -10.49
C TYR A 244 -13.57 -10.71 -9.91
N TYR A 245 -13.84 -11.40 -8.80
CA TYR A 245 -12.94 -12.40 -8.24
C TYR A 245 -13.69 -13.67 -7.86
N THR A 246 -12.96 -14.78 -7.73
CA THR A 246 -13.48 -16.04 -7.19
C THR A 246 -12.44 -16.70 -6.31
N VAL A 247 -12.88 -17.36 -5.23
CA VAL A 247 -12.03 -18.26 -4.44
C VAL A 247 -12.57 -19.67 -4.59
N LYS A 248 -11.70 -20.63 -4.90
CA LYS A 248 -12.05 -22.05 -5.01
C LYS A 248 -11.06 -22.89 -4.23
N GLU A 249 -11.50 -24.03 -3.73
CA GLU A 249 -10.61 -25.04 -3.18
C GLU A 249 -10.36 -26.13 -4.22
N GLU A 250 -9.09 -26.34 -4.58
CA GLU A 250 -8.67 -27.34 -5.56
C GLU A 250 -7.49 -28.11 -4.98
N LYS A 251 -7.61 -29.45 -4.89
CA LYS A 251 -6.50 -30.35 -4.45
C LYS A 251 -5.85 -29.97 -3.11
N GLY A 252 -6.62 -29.42 -2.16
CA GLY A 252 -6.11 -29.00 -0.85
C GLY A 252 -5.40 -27.63 -0.85
N GLN A 253 -5.59 -26.83 -1.90
CA GLN A 253 -5.15 -25.45 -2.01
C GLN A 253 -6.35 -24.52 -2.20
N LYS A 254 -6.25 -23.28 -1.72
CA LYS A 254 -7.19 -22.21 -2.07
C LYS A 254 -6.64 -21.42 -3.25
N VAL A 255 -7.43 -21.29 -4.30
CA VAL A 255 -7.08 -20.55 -5.52
C VAL A 255 -7.93 -19.28 -5.57
N LEU A 256 -7.29 -18.14 -5.37
CA LEU A 256 -7.89 -16.83 -5.63
C LEU A 256 -7.65 -16.48 -7.09
N THR A 257 -8.73 -16.28 -7.85
CA THR A 257 -8.68 -15.75 -9.22
C THR A 257 -9.26 -14.35 -9.22
N VAL A 258 -8.51 -13.38 -9.72
CA VAL A 258 -8.94 -11.99 -9.91
C VAL A 258 -8.93 -11.68 -11.40
N MET A 259 -10.07 -11.25 -11.94
CA MET A 259 -10.17 -10.73 -13.31
C MET A 259 -10.12 -9.20 -13.27
N LEU A 260 -9.25 -8.63 -14.08
CA LEU A 260 -9.03 -7.20 -14.21
C LEU A 260 -9.83 -6.63 -15.39
N LYS A 261 -10.28 -5.38 -15.24
CA LYS A 261 -10.98 -4.64 -16.30
C LYS A 261 -10.10 -4.29 -17.48
N GLN A 262 -8.79 -4.17 -17.25
CA GLN A 262 -7.77 -3.81 -18.23
C GLN A 262 -6.57 -4.76 -18.11
N LEU A 263 -5.71 -4.75 -19.13
CA LEU A 263 -4.47 -5.53 -19.11
C LEU A 263 -3.48 -4.89 -18.13
N LEU A 264 -2.99 -5.71 -17.20
CA LEU A 264 -1.86 -5.39 -16.34
C LEU A 264 -0.58 -5.72 -17.09
N ASN A 265 0.39 -4.81 -17.05
CA ASN A 265 1.76 -5.06 -17.48
C ASN A 265 2.68 -4.99 -16.26
N SER A 266 3.27 -6.11 -15.87
CA SER A 266 4.19 -6.18 -14.73
C SER A 266 5.27 -7.24 -14.96
N GLY A 267 6.50 -6.92 -14.59
CA GLY A 267 7.66 -7.80 -14.81
C GLY A 267 7.87 -8.18 -16.28
N GLY A 268 7.49 -7.32 -17.23
CA GLY A 268 7.54 -7.60 -18.67
C GLY A 268 6.51 -8.63 -19.17
N ARG A 269 5.50 -8.95 -18.35
CA ARG A 269 4.38 -9.83 -18.69
C ARG A 269 3.10 -9.02 -18.78
N GLU A 270 2.23 -9.38 -19.71
CA GLU A 270 0.93 -8.76 -19.89
C GLU A 270 -0.19 -9.78 -19.70
N GLY A 271 -1.26 -9.38 -19.00
CA GLY A 271 -2.44 -10.21 -18.83
C GLY A 271 -3.55 -9.52 -18.04
N ASN A 272 -4.75 -10.10 -18.02
CA ASN A 272 -5.89 -9.55 -17.26
C ASN A 272 -6.46 -10.52 -16.21
N LYS A 273 -5.87 -11.70 -16.06
CA LYS A 273 -6.26 -12.67 -15.04
C LYS A 273 -5.08 -12.94 -14.11
N ILE A 274 -5.29 -12.76 -12.81
CA ILE A 274 -4.31 -13.12 -11.79
C ILE A 274 -4.83 -14.33 -11.02
N GLN A 275 -4.01 -15.37 -10.88
CA GLN A 275 -4.29 -16.53 -10.06
C GLN A 275 -3.24 -16.65 -8.97
N MET A 276 -3.69 -16.72 -7.72
CA MET A 276 -2.83 -16.87 -6.53
C MET A 276 -3.22 -18.14 -5.79
N TYR A 277 -2.22 -18.98 -5.51
CA TYR A 277 -2.40 -20.29 -4.90
C TYR A 277 -1.93 -20.27 -3.45
N PHE A 278 -2.82 -20.65 -2.53
CA PHE A 278 -2.58 -20.59 -1.09
C PHE A 278 -2.79 -21.95 -0.44
N SER A 279 -2.19 -22.15 0.73
CA SER A 279 -2.55 -23.26 1.62
C SER A 279 -4.04 -23.19 2.00
N ALA A 280 -4.74 -24.33 2.00
CA ALA A 280 -6.15 -24.39 2.38
C ALA A 280 -6.45 -23.92 3.82
N ALA A 281 -5.43 -23.90 4.69
CA ALA A 281 -5.57 -23.44 6.08
C ALA A 281 -5.77 -21.93 6.23
N LEU A 282 -5.49 -21.13 5.19
CA LEU A 282 -5.58 -19.67 5.23
C LEU A 282 -7.00 -19.21 4.91
N ASP A 283 -7.49 -18.16 5.57
CA ASP A 283 -8.82 -17.59 5.31
C ASP A 283 -8.79 -16.54 4.18
N ILE A 284 -8.51 -17.01 2.96
CA ILE A 284 -8.43 -16.17 1.77
C ILE A 284 -9.78 -15.54 1.42
N GLU A 285 -10.89 -16.25 1.68
CA GLU A 285 -12.24 -15.76 1.39
C GLU A 285 -12.58 -14.54 2.23
N GLU A 286 -12.27 -14.59 3.53
CA GLU A 286 -12.47 -13.44 4.41
C GLU A 286 -11.57 -12.25 4.01
N ALA A 287 -10.27 -12.49 3.78
CA ALA A 287 -9.35 -11.41 3.45
C ALA A 287 -9.74 -10.68 2.15
N VAL A 288 -10.03 -11.42 1.07
CA VAL A 288 -10.42 -10.79 -0.21
C VAL A 288 -11.77 -10.07 -0.11
N ARG A 289 -12.73 -10.59 0.67
CA ARG A 289 -14.03 -9.94 0.89
C ARG A 289 -13.88 -8.59 1.59
N HIS A 290 -12.95 -8.49 2.54
CA HIS A 290 -12.67 -7.23 3.22
C HIS A 290 -12.03 -6.17 2.29
N VAL A 291 -11.33 -6.59 1.23
CA VAL A 291 -10.72 -5.69 0.25
C VAL A 291 -11.72 -5.32 -0.86
N TYR A 292 -12.27 -6.31 -1.56
CA TYR A 292 -13.08 -6.10 -2.76
C TYR A 292 -14.59 -6.08 -2.50
N GLY A 293 -15.05 -6.47 -1.31
CA GLY A 293 -16.47 -6.66 -1.02
C GLY A 293 -16.94 -8.08 -1.35
N GLU A 294 -18.25 -8.34 -1.30
CA GLU A 294 -18.79 -9.65 -1.68
C GLU A 294 -18.50 -9.96 -3.15
N PRO A 295 -18.23 -11.24 -3.50
CA PRO A 295 -18.09 -11.63 -4.89
C PRO A 295 -19.41 -11.34 -5.60
N GLU A 296 -19.37 -10.61 -6.71
CA GLU A 296 -20.56 -10.42 -7.53
C GLU A 296 -21.06 -11.80 -7.95
N ASN A 297 -22.24 -12.19 -7.44
CA ASN A 297 -22.93 -13.36 -7.93
C ASN A 297 -23.11 -13.15 -9.43
N LYS A 298 -22.41 -13.93 -10.26
CA LYS A 298 -22.79 -14.08 -11.66
C LYS A 298 -24.28 -14.42 -11.63
N VAL A 299 -25.12 -13.47 -12.04
CA VAL A 299 -26.50 -13.77 -12.39
C VAL A 299 -26.37 -14.94 -13.36
N SER A 300 -26.77 -16.11 -12.91
CA SER A 300 -26.79 -17.30 -13.74
C SER A 300 -27.79 -16.97 -14.83
N VAL A 301 -27.28 -16.60 -16.01
CA VAL A 301 -28.09 -16.56 -17.21
C VAL A 301 -28.43 -18.02 -17.49
N THR A 302 -29.50 -18.50 -16.87
CA THR A 302 -30.08 -19.80 -17.20
C THR A 302 -30.53 -19.73 -18.66
N PRO A 303 -30.42 -20.82 -19.45
CA PRO A 303 -30.84 -20.84 -20.85
C PRO A 303 -32.31 -20.41 -21.07
N GLU A 304 -33.13 -20.48 -20.03
CA GLU A 304 -34.52 -20.00 -20.03
C GLU A 304 -34.67 -18.48 -20.07
N SER A 305 -33.65 -17.71 -19.67
CA SER A 305 -33.66 -16.24 -19.74
C SER A 305 -33.36 -15.70 -21.15
N LEU A 306 -32.61 -16.47 -21.95
CA LEU A 306 -32.33 -16.16 -23.36
C LEU A 306 -33.55 -16.42 -24.27
N SER A 307 -34.39 -17.41 -23.95
CA SER A 307 -35.60 -17.70 -24.73
C SER A 307 -36.68 -16.64 -24.53
N ILE A 308 -36.79 -16.06 -23.33
CA ILE A 308 -37.76 -14.98 -23.05
C ILE A 308 -37.35 -13.68 -23.75
N GLN A 309 -36.06 -13.30 -23.73
CA GLN A 309 -35.60 -12.08 -24.40
C GLN A 309 -35.73 -12.15 -25.93
N LEU A 310 -35.45 -13.32 -26.53
CA LEU A 310 -35.64 -13.53 -27.98
C LEU A 310 -37.13 -13.52 -28.37
N TYR A 311 -38.02 -14.06 -27.54
CA TYR A 311 -39.47 -14.00 -27.78
C TYR A 311 -40.05 -12.59 -27.66
N THR A 312 -39.61 -11.81 -26.66
CA THR A 312 -40.06 -10.42 -26.51
C THR A 312 -39.53 -9.51 -27.60
N GLY A 313 -38.30 -9.71 -28.07
CA GLY A 313 -37.72 -8.96 -29.19
C GLY A 313 -38.42 -9.21 -30.52
N PHE A 314 -38.85 -10.46 -30.78
CA PHE A 314 -39.61 -10.80 -31.99
C PHE A 314 -41.03 -10.21 -31.97
N GLN A 315 -41.71 -10.14 -30.83
CA GLN A 315 -43.04 -9.52 -30.75
C GLN A 315 -43.02 -7.99 -30.89
N SER A 316 -41.95 -7.33 -30.46
CA SER A 316 -41.78 -5.88 -30.68
C SER A 316 -41.48 -5.53 -32.14
N ALA A 317 -40.76 -6.39 -32.88
CA ALA A 317 -40.45 -6.15 -34.29
C ALA A 317 -41.70 -6.27 -35.19
N ILE A 318 -42.62 -7.19 -34.88
CA ILE A 318 -43.85 -7.40 -35.67
C ILE A 318 -44.89 -6.28 -35.45
N LYS A 319 -44.79 -5.49 -34.37
CA LYS A 319 -45.70 -4.36 -34.11
C LYS A 319 -45.27 -3.03 -34.76
N CYS A 320 -44.08 -2.97 -35.36
CA CYS A 320 -43.60 -1.75 -36.05
C CYS A 320 -43.77 -1.79 -37.57
N GLU A 321 -44.32 -2.87 -38.13
CA GLU A 321 -44.70 -2.97 -39.54
C GLU A 321 -46.22 -3.13 -39.66
N ASN A 322 -46.97 -2.04 -39.45
CA ASN A 322 -48.29 -1.74 -40.02
C ASN A 322 -48.64 -0.27 -39.77
#